data_AF-A0A7Y5LA92-F1
#
_entry.id   AF-A0A7Y5LA92-F1
#
_cell.length_a   1.000
_cell.length_b   1.000
_cell.length_c   1.000
_cell.angle_alpha   90.00
_cell.angle_beta   90.00
_cell.angle_gamma   90.00
#
_symmetry.space_group_name_H-M   'P 1'
#
loop_
_entity.id
_entity.type
_entity.pdbx_description
1 polymer ?
#
loop_
_entity_poly.entity_id
_entity_poly.type
_entity_poly.pdbx_seq_one_letter_code
_entity_poly.pdbx_strand_id
1 'polypeptide(L)'
;MNKAFDFRKGLAVALVCAHLALVSCEKNPTEADNPKPALPPASSMSVELGAFQNNLPKAGAIGQNFITARLAVAGINLAVLVHMSVPVLTFAAAASQTPVLQDDAKWHWIYTVSNNGQQFQADLAGWIDENAKAVRWEMRITTNAGGLALNRFLWYTGMAALDNSSGEWTIYDHTQPNAGVAVVNISWDNDTAANKASLQFTVVKPGVPENGDTLTYSSEGSARSVVHFDSSANTTLTIAWDAATRAGYIIAPNYKGGQKSCWDAQLNDIVCP
;
A
#
# COMPACT_ATOMS: atom_id res chain seq x y z
N MET A 1 68.32 50.59 31.28
CA MET A 1 68.30 49.49 30.29
C MET A 1 66.94 48.82 30.35
N ASN A 2 66.07 49.11 29.39
CA ASN A 2 64.73 48.54 29.26
C ASN A 2 64.82 47.13 28.66
N LYS A 3 64.11 46.16 29.23
CA LYS A 3 63.66 44.96 28.51
C LYS A 3 62.14 44.85 28.68
N ALA A 4 61.43 45.24 27.63
CA ALA A 4 60.02 44.94 27.45
C ALA A 4 59.89 43.44 27.16
N PHE A 5 59.08 42.73 27.95
CA PHE A 5 58.71 41.34 27.70
C PHE A 5 57.49 41.34 26.78
N ASP A 6 57.66 40.77 25.59
CA ASP A 6 56.72 40.80 24.47
C ASP A 6 55.54 39.84 24.72
N PHE A 7 54.37 40.39 25.04
CA PHE A 7 53.15 39.67 25.42
C PHE A 7 52.36 39.10 24.22
N ARG A 8 52.90 39.17 22.99
CA ARG A 8 52.12 38.91 21.76
C ARG A 8 52.22 37.51 21.15
N LYS A 9 52.89 36.54 21.78
CA LYS A 9 53.04 35.18 21.21
C LYS A 9 52.38 34.04 21.98
N GLY A 10 51.69 34.33 23.10
CA GLY A 10 51.01 33.32 23.92
C GLY A 10 49.54 33.06 23.58
N LEU A 11 48.91 33.91 22.75
CA LEU A 11 47.45 33.86 22.55
C LEU A 11 47.00 33.10 21.29
N ALA A 12 47.94 32.65 20.44
CA ALA A 12 47.60 32.03 19.15
C ALA A 12 47.50 30.50 19.19
N VAL A 13 47.91 29.84 20.28
CA VAL A 13 47.87 28.37 20.40
C VAL A 13 46.64 27.88 21.18
N ALA A 14 46.04 28.73 22.03
CA ALA A 14 44.85 28.36 22.81
C ALA A 14 43.54 28.39 22.01
N LEU A 15 43.51 29.06 20.84
CA LEU A 15 42.28 29.18 20.04
C LEU A 15 42.06 28.02 19.05
N VAL A 16 43.09 27.25 18.72
CA VAL A 16 42.99 26.15 17.73
C VAL A 16 42.48 24.84 18.36
N CYS A 17 42.68 24.62 19.67
CA CYS A 17 42.16 23.43 20.37
C CYS A 17 40.69 23.54 20.78
N ALA A 18 40.10 24.74 20.80
CA ALA A 18 38.71 24.94 21.21
C ALA A 18 37.69 24.70 20.08
N HIS A 19 38.14 24.47 18.84
CA HIS A 19 37.25 24.22 17.68
C HIS A 19 37.08 22.73 17.35
N LEU A 20 37.76 21.83 18.06
CA LEU A 20 37.62 20.36 17.90
C LEU A 20 36.55 19.75 18.82
N ALA A 21 35.90 20.53 19.69
CA ALA A 21 34.93 20.03 20.67
C ALA A 21 33.46 20.15 20.23
N LEU A 22 33.20 20.61 19.00
CA LEU A 22 31.85 20.66 18.41
C LEU A 22 31.64 19.56 17.35
N VAL A 23 32.45 18.49 17.39
CA VAL A 23 32.04 17.24 16.77
C VAL A 23 30.90 16.72 17.65
N SER A 24 29.68 17.13 17.31
CA SER A 24 28.47 16.47 17.78
C SER A 24 28.67 14.98 17.53
N CYS A 25 28.95 14.21 18.58
CA CYS A 25 28.79 12.77 18.55
C CYS A 25 27.30 12.54 18.31
N GLU A 26 26.89 12.46 17.05
CA GLU A 26 25.64 11.80 16.71
C GLU A 26 25.74 10.40 17.30
N LYS A 27 24.94 10.12 18.32
CA LYS A 27 24.86 8.78 18.89
C LYS A 27 24.30 7.90 17.79
N ASN A 28 24.98 6.79 17.50
CA ASN A 28 24.44 5.77 16.62
C ASN A 28 23.07 5.34 17.14
N PRO A 29 22.07 5.16 16.26
CA PRO A 29 20.73 4.78 16.66
C PRO A 29 20.77 3.43 17.39
N THR A 30 20.00 3.34 18.48
CA THR A 30 19.85 2.10 19.24
C THR A 30 18.43 1.57 19.10
N GLU A 31 18.23 0.26 19.25
CA GLU A 31 16.89 -0.35 19.23
C GLU A 31 16.01 0.13 20.39
N ALA A 32 16.61 0.56 21.51
CA ALA A 32 15.88 1.11 22.65
C ALA A 32 15.27 2.48 22.31
N ASP A 33 16.02 3.32 21.58
CA ASP A 33 15.56 4.63 21.14
C ASP A 33 14.69 4.55 19.88
N ASN A 34 14.86 3.49 19.09
CA ASN A 34 14.17 3.27 17.82
C ASN A 34 13.53 1.88 17.82
N PRO A 35 12.43 1.67 18.56
CA PRO A 35 11.77 0.38 18.62
C PRO A 35 11.27 -0.05 17.25
N LYS A 36 11.43 -1.35 16.95
CA LYS A 36 10.99 -1.94 15.68
C LYS A 36 9.47 -1.83 15.53
N PRO A 37 8.95 -1.20 14.47
CA PRO A 37 7.52 -1.18 14.23
C PRO A 37 7.01 -2.55 13.75
N ALA A 38 5.76 -2.87 14.13
CA ALA A 38 5.07 -4.03 13.58
C ALA A 38 4.59 -3.74 12.15
N LEU A 39 4.80 -4.68 11.22
CA LEU A 39 4.28 -4.55 9.85
C LEU A 39 2.75 -4.51 9.86
N PRO A 40 2.12 -3.62 9.06
CA PRO A 40 0.70 -3.68 8.77
C PRO A 40 0.30 -5.04 8.15
N PRO A 41 -0.98 -5.44 8.25
CA PRO A 41 -1.45 -6.68 7.64
C PRO A 41 -1.32 -6.63 6.11
N ALA A 42 -1.06 -7.76 5.46
CA ALA A 42 -0.97 -7.84 4.00
C ALA A 42 -2.27 -7.38 3.29
N SER A 43 -3.42 -7.55 3.95
CA SER A 43 -4.71 -7.04 3.49
C SER A 43 -4.77 -5.51 3.37
N SER A 44 -3.81 -4.77 3.93
CA SER A 44 -3.70 -3.31 3.76
C SER A 44 -3.34 -2.86 2.33
N MET A 45 -2.89 -3.78 1.47
CA MET A 45 -2.58 -3.50 0.07
C MET A 45 -3.30 -4.39 -0.95
N SER A 46 -4.01 -5.43 -0.49
CA SER A 46 -4.59 -6.45 -1.37
C SER A 46 -6.02 -6.81 -1.00
N VAL A 47 -6.85 -7.07 -2.02
CA VAL A 47 -8.24 -7.51 -1.86
C VAL A 47 -8.36 -9.02 -2.01
N GLU A 48 -9.15 -9.66 -1.15
CA GLU A 48 -9.53 -11.06 -1.32
C GLU A 48 -10.80 -11.19 -2.19
N LEU A 49 -10.63 -11.65 -3.43
CA LEU A 49 -11.71 -11.86 -4.41
C LEU A 49 -12.00 -13.35 -4.68
N GLY A 50 -11.66 -14.24 -3.75
CA GLY A 50 -11.68 -15.71 -3.95
C GLY A 50 -13.01 -16.27 -4.45
N ALA A 51 -14.14 -15.64 -4.10
CA ALA A 51 -15.47 -16.01 -4.60
C ALA A 51 -15.61 -15.96 -6.13
N PHE A 52 -14.84 -15.11 -6.80
CA PHE A 52 -14.87 -14.91 -8.25
C PHE A 52 -13.72 -15.62 -8.99
N GLN A 53 -12.70 -16.08 -8.27
CA GLN A 53 -11.49 -16.70 -8.82
C GLN A 53 -11.58 -18.23 -8.95
N ASN A 54 -12.51 -18.87 -8.24
CA ASN A 54 -12.65 -20.33 -8.26
C ASN A 54 -13.24 -20.88 -9.57
N ASN A 55 -12.93 -22.16 -9.85
CA ASN A 55 -13.54 -22.91 -10.95
C ASN A 55 -15.06 -22.94 -10.78
N LEU A 56 -15.78 -22.62 -11.86
CA LEU A 56 -17.23 -22.68 -11.88
C LEU A 56 -17.71 -24.12 -11.59
N PRO A 57 -18.85 -24.29 -10.92
CA PRO A 57 -19.49 -25.60 -10.81
C PRO A 57 -19.60 -26.25 -12.20
N LYS A 58 -19.16 -27.50 -12.34
CA LYS A 58 -19.20 -28.25 -13.61
C LYS A 58 -20.63 -28.68 -14.01
N ALA A 59 -21.63 -28.48 -13.15
CA ALA A 59 -23.02 -28.88 -13.38
C ALA A 59 -23.99 -27.81 -12.85
N GLY A 60 -24.90 -27.35 -13.72
CA GLY A 60 -25.89 -26.30 -13.46
C GLY A 60 -25.76 -25.10 -14.40
N ALA A 61 -26.88 -24.55 -14.87
CA ALA A 61 -26.87 -23.28 -15.58
C ALA A 61 -26.62 -22.16 -14.57
N ILE A 62 -25.48 -21.48 -14.67
CA ILE A 62 -25.16 -20.33 -13.82
C ILE A 62 -25.97 -19.14 -14.29
N GLY A 63 -26.58 -18.42 -13.36
CA GLY A 63 -27.37 -17.22 -13.62
C GLY A 63 -26.54 -16.11 -14.26
N GLN A 64 -27.19 -15.30 -15.11
CA GLN A 64 -26.54 -14.19 -15.79
C GLN A 64 -26.08 -13.11 -14.80
N ASN A 65 -26.80 -12.91 -13.70
CA ASN A 65 -26.47 -11.90 -12.70
C ASN A 65 -25.08 -12.18 -12.09
N PHE A 66 -24.83 -13.43 -11.69
CA PHE A 66 -23.53 -13.83 -11.14
C PHE A 66 -22.42 -13.76 -12.20
N ILE A 67 -22.68 -14.20 -13.43
CA ILE A 67 -21.69 -14.13 -14.52
C ILE A 67 -21.29 -12.67 -14.78
N THR A 68 -22.26 -11.75 -14.86
CA THR A 68 -21.98 -10.33 -15.04
C THR A 68 -21.17 -9.76 -13.87
N ALA A 69 -21.53 -10.09 -12.62
CA ALA A 69 -20.76 -9.68 -11.45
C ALA A 69 -19.31 -10.20 -11.51
N ARG A 70 -19.13 -11.46 -11.88
CA ARG A 70 -17.81 -12.06 -12.03
C ARG A 70 -16.97 -11.37 -13.10
N LEU A 71 -17.54 -11.07 -14.26
CA LEU A 71 -16.84 -10.37 -15.34
C LEU A 71 -16.47 -8.94 -14.93
N ALA A 72 -17.36 -8.24 -14.22
CA ALA A 72 -17.09 -6.91 -13.68
C ALA A 72 -15.94 -6.94 -12.66
N VAL A 73 -15.95 -7.88 -11.71
CA VAL A 73 -14.84 -8.08 -10.76
C VAL A 73 -13.54 -8.44 -11.48
N ALA A 74 -13.59 -9.29 -12.52
CA ALA A 74 -12.41 -9.63 -13.30
C ALA A 74 -11.82 -8.40 -14.01
N GLY A 75 -12.66 -7.53 -14.58
CA GLY A 75 -12.24 -6.26 -15.19
C GLY A 75 -11.57 -5.33 -14.18
N ILE A 76 -12.18 -5.15 -13.01
CA ILE A 76 -11.62 -4.37 -11.90
C ILE A 76 -10.25 -4.94 -11.47
N ASN A 77 -10.17 -6.26 -11.28
CA ASN A 77 -8.95 -6.93 -10.83
C ASN A 77 -7.80 -6.76 -11.84
N LEU A 78 -8.09 -6.82 -13.15
CA LEU A 78 -7.09 -6.56 -14.19
C LEU A 78 -6.53 -5.14 -14.12
N ALA A 79 -7.39 -4.13 -13.91
CA ALA A 79 -6.95 -2.73 -13.81
C ALA A 79 -6.06 -2.48 -12.57
N VAL A 80 -6.43 -3.04 -11.41
CA VAL A 80 -5.66 -2.88 -10.17
C VAL A 80 -4.34 -3.67 -10.21
N LEU A 81 -4.35 -4.91 -10.71
CA LEU A 81 -3.19 -5.80 -10.67
C LEU A 81 -1.99 -5.29 -11.48
N VAL A 82 -2.22 -4.55 -12.57
CA VAL A 82 -1.14 -4.02 -13.41
C VAL A 82 -0.20 -3.12 -12.60
N HIS A 83 -0.75 -2.29 -11.70
CA HIS A 83 0.04 -1.37 -10.89
C HIS A 83 0.35 -1.90 -9.48
N MET A 84 -0.47 -2.80 -8.95
CA MET A 84 -0.37 -3.27 -7.56
C MET A 84 0.37 -4.59 -7.38
N SER A 85 0.62 -5.38 -8.43
CA SER A 85 1.25 -6.71 -8.28
C SER A 85 2.62 -6.66 -7.60
N VAL A 86 3.50 -5.74 -8.02
CA VAL A 86 4.83 -5.56 -7.40
C VAL A 86 4.74 -4.93 -6.00
N PRO A 87 3.98 -3.85 -5.76
CA PRO A 87 3.76 -3.34 -4.40
C PRO A 87 3.26 -4.39 -3.41
N VAL A 88 2.21 -5.13 -3.77
CA VAL A 88 1.62 -6.17 -2.92
C VAL A 88 2.63 -7.30 -2.66
N LEU A 89 3.30 -7.79 -3.72
CA LEU A 89 4.27 -8.87 -3.59
C LEU A 89 5.44 -8.46 -2.69
N THR A 90 6.03 -7.29 -2.94
CA THR A 90 7.17 -6.80 -2.18
C THR A 90 6.77 -6.60 -0.73
N PHE A 91 5.66 -5.92 -0.44
CA PHE A 91 5.19 -5.74 0.94
C PHE A 91 4.94 -7.06 1.66
N ALA A 92 4.20 -7.99 1.04
CA ALA A 92 3.91 -9.30 1.62
C ALA A 92 5.19 -10.11 1.92
N ALA A 93 6.19 -10.02 1.05
CA ALA A 93 7.47 -10.71 1.25
C ALA A 93 8.28 -10.19 2.45
N ALA A 94 8.08 -8.94 2.87
CA ALA A 94 8.76 -8.34 4.03
C ALA A 94 8.44 -9.09 5.34
N ALA A 95 7.24 -9.67 5.45
CA ALA A 95 6.81 -10.42 6.65
C ALA A 95 7.71 -11.62 6.97
N SER A 96 8.43 -12.13 5.98
CA SER A 96 9.36 -13.26 6.12
C SER A 96 10.83 -12.82 6.21
N GLN A 97 11.11 -11.52 6.30
CA GLN A 97 12.49 -11.00 6.37
C GLN A 97 12.79 -10.46 7.76
N THR A 98 14.04 -10.60 8.18
CA THR A 98 14.54 -10.00 9.42
C THR A 98 15.04 -8.59 9.13
N PRO A 99 14.46 -7.55 9.73
CA PRO A 99 14.93 -6.19 9.52
C PRO A 99 16.18 -5.87 10.32
N VAL A 100 16.91 -4.85 9.87
CA VAL A 100 18.10 -4.32 10.53
C VAL A 100 17.92 -2.81 10.74
N LEU A 101 18.18 -2.33 11.96
CA LEU A 101 18.26 -0.89 12.25
C LEU A 101 19.50 -0.30 11.57
N GLN A 102 19.32 0.73 10.76
CA GLN A 102 20.42 1.41 10.06
C GLN A 102 20.74 2.78 10.67
N ASP A 103 21.83 3.39 10.21
CA ASP A 103 22.35 4.67 10.70
C ASP A 103 21.37 5.85 10.50
N ASP A 104 20.37 5.71 9.63
CA ASP A 104 19.29 6.68 9.43
C ASP A 104 18.15 6.55 10.44
N ALA A 105 18.34 5.74 11.48
CA ALA A 105 17.40 5.44 12.55
C ALA A 105 16.10 4.75 12.08
N LYS A 106 16.12 4.10 10.90
CA LYS A 106 14.99 3.31 10.39
C LYS A 106 15.30 1.81 10.44
N TRP A 107 14.24 1.02 10.54
CA TRP A 107 14.33 -0.43 10.37
C TRP A 107 14.19 -0.78 8.89
N HIS A 108 15.16 -1.49 8.35
CA HIS A 108 15.21 -1.86 6.94
C HIS A 108 15.01 -3.37 6.74
N TRP A 109 14.02 -3.74 5.94
CA TRP A 109 13.85 -5.08 5.37
C TRP A 109 14.42 -5.03 3.94
N ILE A 110 15.62 -5.58 3.74
CA ILE A 110 16.31 -5.61 2.44
C ILE A 110 16.33 -7.04 1.90
N TYR A 111 15.77 -7.24 0.70
CA TYR A 111 15.59 -8.57 0.11
C TYR A 111 15.37 -8.47 -1.41
N THR A 112 15.31 -9.61 -2.09
CA THR A 112 15.00 -9.69 -3.52
C THR A 112 13.75 -10.53 -3.72
N VAL A 113 12.82 -10.05 -4.56
CA VAL A 113 11.65 -10.81 -4.99
C VAL A 113 11.66 -11.00 -6.51
N SER A 114 11.06 -12.09 -6.97
CA SER A 114 10.84 -12.37 -8.40
C SER A 114 9.36 -12.28 -8.72
N ASN A 115 9.00 -11.53 -9.77
CA ASN A 115 7.66 -11.47 -10.33
C ASN A 115 7.74 -11.73 -11.83
N ASN A 116 7.06 -12.77 -12.34
CA ASN A 116 7.10 -13.14 -13.77
C ASN A 116 8.52 -13.25 -14.36
N GLY A 117 9.49 -13.76 -13.58
CA GLY A 117 10.88 -13.91 -13.99
C GLY A 117 11.74 -12.63 -13.91
N GLN A 118 11.15 -11.51 -13.49
CA GLN A 118 11.83 -10.24 -13.26
C GLN A 118 12.22 -10.11 -11.79
N GLN A 119 13.46 -9.67 -11.52
CA GLN A 119 14.00 -9.51 -10.17
C GLN A 119 13.87 -8.07 -9.69
N PHE A 120 13.43 -7.88 -8.46
CA PHE A 120 13.28 -6.59 -7.80
C PHE A 120 14.02 -6.64 -6.46
N GLN A 121 15.04 -5.81 -6.30
CA GLN A 121 15.67 -5.60 -5.01
C GLN A 121 14.80 -4.61 -4.23
N ALA A 122 14.23 -5.07 -3.13
CA ALA A 122 13.37 -4.31 -2.26
C ALA A 122 14.09 -3.86 -0.99
N ASP A 123 13.80 -2.63 -0.59
CA ASP A 123 14.28 -1.98 0.62
C ASP A 123 13.07 -1.27 1.25
N LEU A 124 12.36 -2.00 2.11
CA LEU A 124 11.28 -1.43 2.93
C LEU A 124 11.91 -0.83 4.18
N ALA A 125 11.70 0.46 4.40
CA ALA A 125 12.10 1.16 5.61
C ALA A 125 10.87 1.52 6.45
N GLY A 126 10.95 1.31 7.77
CA GLY A 126 9.88 1.61 8.72
C GLY A 126 10.39 2.28 10.00
N TRP A 127 9.66 3.27 10.50
CA TRP A 127 10.00 3.96 11.75
C TRP A 127 8.76 4.54 12.44
N ILE A 128 8.84 4.73 13.75
CA ILE A 128 7.78 5.41 14.52
C ILE A 128 7.98 6.92 14.39
N ASP A 129 6.96 7.61 13.90
CA ASP A 129 6.87 9.07 13.96
C ASP A 129 6.16 9.46 15.27
N GLU A 130 6.94 9.87 16.27
CA GLU A 130 6.42 10.23 17.58
C GLU A 130 5.48 11.44 17.57
N ASN A 131 5.64 12.34 16.59
CA ASN A 131 4.80 13.53 16.44
C ASN A 131 3.44 13.14 15.86
N ALA A 132 3.45 12.29 14.83
CA ALA A 132 2.24 11.79 14.21
C ALA A 132 1.55 10.68 15.02
N LYS A 133 2.22 10.11 16.04
CA LYS A 133 1.76 8.92 16.78
C LYS A 133 1.39 7.77 15.83
N ALA A 134 2.24 7.55 14.83
CA ALA A 134 2.02 6.60 13.76
C ALA A 134 3.34 5.96 13.32
N VAL A 135 3.26 4.85 12.59
CA VAL A 135 4.40 4.27 11.89
C VAL A 135 4.44 4.80 10.47
N ARG A 136 5.62 5.23 10.00
CA ARG A 136 5.85 5.60 8.60
C ARG A 136 6.60 4.51 7.85
N TRP A 137 6.32 4.42 6.57
CA TRP A 137 6.86 3.40 5.67
C TRP A 137 7.34 4.00 4.35
N GLU A 138 8.44 3.48 3.83
CA GLU A 138 8.97 3.79 2.50
C GLU A 138 9.47 2.51 1.84
N MET A 139 8.99 2.18 0.64
CA MET A 139 9.53 1.11 -0.17
C MET A 139 10.37 1.68 -1.30
N ARG A 140 11.65 1.28 -1.35
CA ARG A 140 12.52 1.57 -2.48
C ARG A 140 12.84 0.31 -3.25
N ILE A 141 12.80 0.42 -4.57
CA ILE A 141 13.08 -0.68 -5.49
C ILE A 141 14.26 -0.33 -6.40
N THR A 142 15.14 -1.30 -6.58
CA THR A 142 16.15 -1.32 -7.64
C THR A 142 15.87 -2.49 -8.58
N THR A 143 15.79 -2.23 -9.88
CA THR A 143 15.63 -3.27 -10.91
C THR A 143 16.16 -2.78 -12.26
N ASN A 144 16.62 -3.71 -13.08
CA ASN A 144 16.92 -3.50 -14.51
C ASN A 144 16.07 -4.45 -15.39
N ALA A 145 15.02 -5.03 -14.83
CA ALA A 145 14.22 -6.06 -15.49
C ALA A 145 13.15 -5.46 -16.41
N GLY A 146 12.80 -6.17 -17.49
CA GLY A 146 11.65 -5.80 -18.32
C GLY A 146 11.77 -4.47 -19.07
N GLY A 147 12.98 -3.94 -19.28
CA GLY A 147 13.19 -2.60 -19.85
C GLY A 147 12.98 -1.45 -18.87
N LEU A 148 12.72 -1.77 -17.59
CA LEU A 148 12.56 -0.81 -16.51
C LEU A 148 13.89 -0.71 -15.74
N ALA A 149 14.54 0.46 -15.81
CA ALA A 149 15.77 0.76 -15.08
C ALA A 149 15.47 1.69 -13.91
N LEU A 150 15.31 1.11 -12.73
CA LEU A 150 15.05 1.83 -11.49
C LEU A 150 16.22 1.64 -10.53
N ASN A 151 16.61 2.73 -9.88
CA ASN A 151 17.66 2.73 -8.87
C ASN A 151 17.12 3.39 -7.61
N ARG A 152 16.91 2.60 -6.55
CA ARG A 152 16.33 3.04 -5.27
C ARG A 152 15.07 3.91 -5.45
N PHE A 153 14.25 3.59 -6.46
CA PHE A 153 13.03 4.32 -6.77
C PHE A 153 12.02 4.15 -5.63
N LEU A 154 11.47 5.26 -5.14
CA LEU A 154 10.41 5.26 -4.13
C LEU A 154 9.11 4.76 -4.76
N TRP A 155 8.82 3.48 -4.58
CA TRP A 155 7.67 2.85 -5.22
C TRP A 155 6.37 3.16 -4.48
N TYR A 156 6.44 3.16 -3.15
CA TYR A 156 5.34 3.58 -2.32
C TYR A 156 5.81 4.12 -0.97
N THR A 157 4.97 4.97 -0.39
CA THR A 157 5.05 5.42 1.00
C THR A 157 3.80 5.03 1.74
N GLY A 158 3.85 5.00 3.07
CA GLY A 158 2.63 4.83 3.85
C GLY A 158 2.75 5.31 5.28
N MET A 159 1.59 5.32 5.94
CA MET A 159 1.44 5.58 7.35
C MET A 159 0.46 4.57 7.94
N ALA A 160 0.75 4.05 9.13
CA ALA A 160 -0.13 3.13 9.83
C ALA A 160 -0.31 3.59 11.28
N ALA A 161 -1.51 3.40 11.83
CA ALA A 161 -1.74 3.51 13.26
C ALA A 161 -0.80 2.55 14.01
N LEU A 162 -0.37 2.92 15.22
CA LEU A 162 0.58 2.11 16.01
C LEU A 162 0.05 0.71 16.35
N ASP A 163 -1.27 0.55 16.39
CA ASP A 163 -1.98 -0.71 16.62
C ASP A 163 -2.32 -1.47 15.32
N ASN A 164 -1.91 -0.95 14.16
CA ASN A 164 -2.23 -1.48 12.83
C ASN A 164 -3.74 -1.61 12.56
N SER A 165 -4.57 -0.80 13.21
CA SER A 165 -6.01 -0.74 12.94
C SER A 165 -6.35 -0.04 11.62
N SER A 166 -5.58 0.98 11.22
CA SER A 166 -5.84 1.77 10.02
C SER A 166 -4.56 2.35 9.44
N GLY A 167 -4.63 2.82 8.20
CA GLY A 167 -3.51 3.50 7.57
C GLY A 167 -3.76 3.87 6.12
N GLU A 168 -2.71 4.39 5.51
CA GLU A 168 -2.72 4.86 4.14
C GLU A 168 -1.43 4.46 3.42
N TRP A 169 -1.55 4.17 2.13
CA TRP A 169 -0.44 4.00 1.20
C TRP A 169 -0.58 4.96 0.03
N THR A 170 0.53 5.46 -0.49
CA THR A 170 0.61 6.20 -1.75
C THR A 170 1.57 5.48 -2.66
N ILE A 171 1.10 5.13 -3.86
CA ILE A 171 1.88 4.46 -4.90
C ILE A 171 2.33 5.50 -5.92
N TYR A 172 3.58 5.41 -6.38
CA TYR A 172 4.18 6.34 -7.34
C TYR A 172 4.36 5.74 -8.73
N ASP A 173 4.38 6.61 -9.74
CA ASP A 173 4.51 6.24 -11.15
C ASP A 173 5.93 5.78 -11.49
N HIS A 174 6.15 4.47 -11.52
CA HIS A 174 7.42 3.87 -11.91
C HIS A 174 7.83 4.16 -13.36
N THR A 175 6.90 4.57 -14.23
CA THR A 175 7.21 4.97 -15.62
C THR A 175 7.80 6.37 -15.71
N GLN A 176 7.66 7.16 -14.63
CA GLN A 176 8.22 8.51 -14.49
C GLN A 176 9.02 8.62 -13.18
N PRO A 177 10.11 7.83 -13.03
CA PRO A 177 10.74 7.62 -11.73
C PRO A 177 11.33 8.87 -11.07
N ASN A 178 11.61 9.92 -11.86
CA ASN A 178 12.17 11.18 -11.38
C ASN A 178 11.12 12.26 -11.10
N ALA A 179 9.83 12.00 -11.41
CA ALA A 179 8.78 13.00 -11.32
C ALA A 179 7.99 12.95 -9.99
N GLY A 180 8.12 11.87 -9.21
CA GLY A 180 7.43 11.72 -7.93
C GLY A 180 5.90 11.76 -8.05
N VAL A 181 5.36 11.35 -9.20
CA VAL A 181 3.92 11.42 -9.49
C VAL A 181 3.19 10.31 -8.73
N ALA A 182 2.33 10.68 -7.79
CA ALA A 182 1.41 9.74 -7.16
C ALA A 182 0.36 9.25 -8.17
N VAL A 183 0.07 7.95 -8.16
CA VAL A 183 -0.90 7.33 -9.07
C VAL A 183 -2.12 6.80 -8.36
N VAL A 184 -1.93 6.21 -7.18
CA VAL A 184 -2.99 5.61 -6.38
C VAL A 184 -2.73 5.92 -4.91
N ASN A 185 -3.77 6.39 -4.23
CA ASN A 185 -3.84 6.38 -2.77
C ASN A 185 -4.69 5.20 -2.32
N ILE A 186 -4.27 4.55 -1.24
CA ILE A 186 -4.95 3.41 -0.64
C ILE A 186 -5.22 3.77 0.80
N SER A 187 -6.48 3.82 1.22
CA SER A 187 -6.85 3.90 2.64
C SER A 187 -7.38 2.55 3.09
N TRP A 188 -7.04 2.16 4.32
CA TRP A 188 -7.48 0.90 4.88
C TRP A 188 -7.84 1.04 6.35
N ASP A 189 -8.80 0.23 6.77
CA ASP A 189 -9.32 0.17 8.13
C ASP A 189 -9.67 -1.28 8.48
N ASN A 190 -9.33 -1.70 9.69
CA ASN A 190 -9.54 -3.02 10.25
C ASN A 190 -10.09 -2.88 11.68
N ASP A 191 -11.41 -2.77 11.78
CA ASP A 191 -12.12 -2.86 13.05
C ASP A 191 -12.28 -4.34 13.45
N THR A 192 -11.28 -4.85 14.14
CA THR A 192 -11.28 -6.21 14.67
C THR A 192 -12.39 -6.46 15.69
N ALA A 193 -12.85 -5.42 16.41
CA ALA A 193 -13.91 -5.55 17.41
C ALA A 193 -15.29 -5.72 16.75
N ALA A 194 -15.54 -5.01 15.65
CA ALA A 194 -16.76 -5.17 14.85
C ALA A 194 -16.65 -6.27 13.79
N ASN A 195 -15.48 -6.91 13.65
CA ASN A 195 -15.17 -7.84 12.55
C ASN A 195 -15.45 -7.22 11.17
N LYS A 196 -15.00 -5.97 11.01
CA LYS A 196 -15.11 -5.19 9.78
C LYS A 196 -13.74 -4.83 9.24
N ALA A 197 -13.61 -4.83 7.93
CA ALA A 197 -12.44 -4.26 7.27
C ALA A 197 -12.87 -3.51 6.01
N SER A 198 -12.10 -2.49 5.63
CA SER A 198 -12.25 -1.78 4.38
C SER A 198 -10.91 -1.44 3.76
N LEU A 199 -10.88 -1.40 2.43
CA LEU A 199 -9.73 -1.04 1.63
C LEU A 199 -10.22 -0.25 0.42
N GLN A 200 -9.83 1.02 0.32
CA GLN A 200 -10.23 1.90 -0.77
C GLN A 200 -9.01 2.35 -1.56
N PHE A 201 -9.00 2.04 -2.85
CA PHE A 201 -8.07 2.58 -3.83
C PHE A 201 -8.71 3.83 -4.45
N THR A 202 -7.94 4.91 -4.57
CA THR A 202 -8.32 6.15 -5.24
C THR A 202 -7.26 6.50 -6.26
N VAL A 203 -7.65 6.62 -7.52
CA VAL A 203 -6.74 7.09 -8.57
C VAL A 203 -6.53 8.60 -8.36
N VAL A 204 -5.27 8.99 -8.18
CA VAL A 204 -4.87 10.39 -7.95
C VAL A 204 -3.91 10.92 -9.01
N LYS A 205 -3.66 10.12 -10.06
CA LYS A 205 -2.76 10.50 -11.15
C LYS A 205 -3.32 11.72 -11.89
N PRO A 206 -2.59 12.84 -11.99
CA PRO A 206 -3.06 13.99 -12.73
C PRO A 206 -3.10 13.71 -14.23
N GLY A 207 -4.09 14.30 -14.92
CA GLY A 207 -4.17 14.30 -16.38
C GLY A 207 -4.62 12.99 -17.03
N VAL A 208 -5.13 12.02 -16.26
CA VAL A 208 -5.80 10.82 -16.80
C VAL A 208 -7.31 10.89 -16.55
N PRO A 209 -8.15 10.31 -17.44
CA PRO A 209 -9.61 10.29 -17.27
C PRO A 209 -10.09 9.66 -15.97
N GLU A 210 -9.34 8.68 -15.46
CA GLU A 210 -9.66 7.90 -14.25
C GLU A 210 -9.34 8.67 -12.96
N ASN A 211 -8.78 9.88 -13.03
CA ASN A 211 -8.44 10.65 -11.83
C ASN A 211 -9.69 10.98 -11.00
N GLY A 212 -9.74 10.48 -9.77
CA GLY A 212 -10.92 10.55 -8.89
C GLY A 212 -11.74 9.26 -8.86
N ASP A 213 -11.46 8.28 -9.72
CA ASP A 213 -12.09 6.97 -9.64
C ASP A 213 -11.70 6.27 -8.34
N THR A 214 -12.66 5.53 -7.77
CA THR A 214 -12.41 4.78 -6.54
C THR A 214 -12.86 3.33 -6.68
N LEU A 215 -12.12 2.46 -6.00
CA LEU A 215 -12.48 1.07 -5.79
C LEU A 215 -12.43 0.77 -4.30
N THR A 216 -13.57 0.46 -3.71
CA THR A 216 -13.67 0.10 -2.29
C THR A 216 -14.03 -1.38 -2.17
N TYR A 217 -13.24 -2.10 -1.39
CA TYR A 217 -13.60 -3.40 -0.86
C TYR A 217 -13.96 -3.27 0.61
N SER A 218 -15.02 -3.96 1.04
CA SER A 218 -15.42 -4.03 2.45
C SER A 218 -15.79 -5.45 2.84
N SER A 219 -15.54 -5.78 4.10
CA SER A 219 -15.99 -7.00 4.74
C SER A 219 -16.63 -6.70 6.11
N GLU A 220 -17.67 -7.45 6.44
CA GLU A 220 -18.31 -7.45 7.77
C GLU A 220 -18.82 -8.87 8.05
N GLY A 221 -18.18 -9.60 8.97
CA GLY A 221 -18.49 -11.01 9.16
C GLY A 221 -18.28 -11.83 7.88
N SER A 222 -19.35 -12.42 7.33
CA SER A 222 -19.36 -13.09 6.02
C SER A 222 -19.72 -12.16 4.87
N ALA A 223 -20.31 -10.99 5.12
CA ALA A 223 -20.67 -10.05 4.07
C ALA A 223 -19.42 -9.46 3.42
N ARG A 224 -19.46 -9.34 2.10
CA ARG A 224 -18.40 -8.76 1.26
C ARG A 224 -19.02 -7.81 0.25
N SER A 225 -18.33 -6.74 -0.07
CA SER A 225 -18.72 -5.83 -1.14
C SER A 225 -17.53 -5.27 -1.89
N VAL A 226 -17.76 -5.01 -3.17
CA VAL A 226 -16.91 -4.21 -4.04
C VAL A 226 -17.77 -3.07 -4.59
N VAL A 227 -17.29 -1.84 -4.41
CA VAL A 227 -17.91 -0.63 -4.94
C VAL A 227 -16.89 0.08 -5.82
N HIS A 228 -17.22 0.25 -7.10
CA HIS A 228 -16.41 1.01 -8.04
C HIS A 228 -17.16 2.28 -8.42
N PHE A 229 -16.53 3.43 -8.23
CA PHE A 229 -17.03 4.72 -8.65
C PHE A 229 -16.20 5.25 -9.81
N ASP A 230 -16.85 5.50 -10.94
CA ASP A 230 -16.30 6.19 -12.10
C ASP A 230 -16.64 7.67 -11.98
N SER A 231 -15.61 8.47 -11.71
CA SER A 231 -15.69 9.91 -11.50
C SER A 231 -16.03 10.67 -12.79
N SER A 232 -15.58 10.16 -13.94
CA SER A 232 -15.79 10.78 -15.25
C SER A 232 -17.24 10.66 -15.71
N ALA A 233 -17.88 9.53 -15.40
CA ALA A 233 -19.27 9.25 -15.72
C ALA A 233 -20.24 9.57 -14.57
N ASN A 234 -19.71 9.83 -13.36
CA ASN A 234 -20.46 9.94 -12.12
C ASN A 234 -21.40 8.73 -11.91
N THR A 235 -20.83 7.53 -12.03
CA THR A 235 -21.59 6.28 -11.89
C THR A 235 -20.95 5.32 -10.90
N THR A 236 -21.79 4.46 -10.29
CA THR A 236 -21.36 3.48 -9.30
C THR A 236 -21.78 2.08 -9.69
N LEU A 237 -20.82 1.17 -9.70
CA LEU A 237 -21.02 -0.28 -9.72
C LEU A 237 -20.90 -0.81 -8.30
N THR A 238 -21.90 -1.55 -7.84
CA THR A 238 -21.89 -2.24 -6.55
C THR A 238 -22.08 -3.74 -6.77
N ILE A 239 -21.20 -4.52 -6.17
CA ILE A 239 -21.30 -5.98 -6.11
C ILE A 239 -21.18 -6.36 -4.65
N ALA A 240 -22.16 -7.09 -4.11
CA ALA A 240 -22.09 -7.59 -2.75
C ALA A 240 -22.49 -9.06 -2.70
N TRP A 241 -21.83 -9.81 -1.84
CA TRP A 241 -22.08 -11.23 -1.66
C TRP A 241 -21.77 -11.66 -0.24
N ASP A 242 -22.34 -12.78 0.15
CA ASP A 242 -22.00 -13.45 1.39
C ASP A 242 -20.92 -14.50 1.11
N ALA A 243 -19.78 -14.42 1.79
CA ALA A 243 -18.64 -15.32 1.57
C ALA A 243 -18.92 -16.77 2.00
N ALA A 244 -19.92 -17.01 2.86
CA ALA A 244 -20.25 -18.35 3.33
C ALA A 244 -21.20 -19.08 2.36
N THR A 245 -22.24 -18.39 1.88
CA THR A 245 -23.29 -18.94 1.01
C THR A 245 -23.04 -18.67 -0.47
N ARG A 246 -22.26 -17.62 -0.78
CA ARG A 246 -22.01 -17.05 -2.12
C ARG A 246 -23.21 -16.37 -2.76
N ALA A 247 -24.36 -16.30 -2.09
CA ALA A 247 -25.50 -15.52 -2.56
C ALA A 247 -25.14 -14.03 -2.58
N GLY A 248 -25.72 -13.27 -3.51
CA GLY A 248 -25.34 -11.87 -3.67
C GLY A 248 -26.16 -11.11 -4.70
N TYR A 249 -25.69 -9.92 -5.02
CA TYR A 249 -26.30 -9.05 -6.03
C TYR A 249 -25.27 -8.15 -6.73
N ILE A 250 -25.69 -7.66 -7.89
CA ILE A 250 -25.04 -6.60 -8.65
C ILE A 250 -26.01 -5.44 -8.90
N ILE A 251 -25.50 -4.22 -8.79
CA ILE A 251 -26.12 -2.98 -9.25
C ILE A 251 -25.08 -2.34 -10.17
N ALA A 252 -25.34 -2.31 -11.49
CA ALA A 252 -24.42 -1.73 -12.46
C ALA A 252 -25.18 -0.88 -13.48
N PRO A 253 -24.75 0.37 -13.78
CA PRO A 253 -25.46 1.26 -14.70
C PRO A 253 -25.70 0.64 -16.08
N ASN A 254 -24.73 -0.13 -16.56
CA ASN A 254 -24.74 -0.82 -17.85
C ASN A 254 -25.37 -2.23 -17.80
N TYR A 255 -25.96 -2.64 -16.67
CA TYR A 255 -26.62 -3.93 -16.52
C TYR A 255 -28.06 -3.77 -16.02
N LYS A 256 -29.04 -4.25 -16.81
CA LYS A 256 -30.47 -4.18 -16.49
C LYS A 256 -30.91 -2.76 -16.03
N GLY A 257 -30.33 -1.73 -16.64
CA GLY A 257 -30.63 -0.33 -16.35
C GLY A 257 -30.29 0.12 -14.92
N GLY A 258 -29.30 -0.50 -14.26
CA GLY A 258 -28.94 -0.16 -12.88
C GLY A 258 -29.85 -0.80 -11.83
N GLN A 259 -30.74 -1.71 -12.22
CA GLN A 259 -31.58 -2.42 -11.26
C GLN A 259 -30.79 -3.49 -10.51
N LYS A 260 -31.06 -3.60 -9.20
CA LYS A 260 -30.50 -4.65 -8.35
C LYS A 260 -30.89 -6.02 -8.92
N SER A 261 -29.87 -6.82 -9.16
CA SER A 261 -30.01 -8.13 -9.79
C SER A 261 -29.32 -9.19 -8.95
N CYS A 262 -30.09 -10.16 -8.44
CA CYS A 262 -29.66 -11.05 -7.36
C CYS A 262 -29.45 -12.50 -7.82
N TRP A 263 -28.60 -13.24 -7.09
CA TRP A 263 -28.42 -14.68 -7.27
C TRP A 263 -28.40 -15.41 -5.92
N ASP A 264 -28.78 -16.69 -5.94
CA ASP A 264 -28.81 -17.56 -4.76
C ASP A 264 -27.45 -18.24 -4.47
N ALA A 265 -27.40 -19.11 -3.45
CA ALA A 265 -26.19 -19.83 -3.05
C ALA A 265 -25.68 -20.85 -4.10
N GLN A 266 -26.56 -21.23 -5.03
CA GLN A 266 -26.28 -22.09 -6.18
C GLN A 266 -25.90 -21.27 -7.43
N LEU A 267 -25.84 -19.94 -7.30
CA LEU A 267 -25.49 -18.98 -8.34
C LEU A 267 -26.56 -18.86 -9.44
N ASN A 268 -27.81 -19.26 -9.17
CA ASN A 268 -28.93 -19.06 -10.08
C ASN A 268 -29.50 -17.66 -9.91
N ASP A 269 -30.02 -17.08 -11.00
CA ASP A 269 -30.74 -15.81 -10.93
C ASP A 269 -32.05 -15.98 -10.13
N ILE A 270 -32.29 -15.07 -9.19
CA ILE A 270 -33.51 -15.03 -8.39
C ILE A 270 -34.11 -13.63 -8.40
N VAL A 271 -35.40 -13.55 -8.05
CA VAL A 271 -36.00 -12.26 -7.68
C VAL A 271 -35.31 -11.80 -6.39
N CYS A 272 -34.88 -10.54 -6.38
CA CYS A 272 -34.26 -9.96 -5.21
C CYS A 272 -35.23 -9.96 -4.01
N PRO A 273 -34.79 -10.40 -2.81
CA PRO A 273 -35.56 -10.28 -1.58
C PRO A 273 -35.85 -8.83 -1.19
#